data_AF-G5IHB0-F1
#
_entry.id   AF-G5IHB0-F1
#
_cell.length_a   1.000
_cell.length_b   1.000
_cell.length_c   1.000
_cell.angle_alpha   90.00
_cell.angle_beta   90.00
_cell.angle_gamma   90.00
#
_symmetry.space_group_name_H-M   'P 1'
#
loop_
_entity.id
_entity.type
_entity.pdbx_description
1 polymer ?
#
loop_
_entity_poly.entity_id
_entity_poly.type
_entity_poly.pdbx_seq_one_letter_code
_entity_poly.pdbx_strand_id
1 'polypeptide(L)' 'MKHFGRLLLLVIAMVVGGGLGYMLLPDFEPLKMGVFGIACLMLGEVFYQIDKRISKK' A
#
# COMPACT_ATOMS: atom_id res chain seq x y z
N MET A 1 -4.05 7.90 20.57
CA MET A 1 -2.90 7.53 19.72
C MET A 1 -3.21 6.51 18.61
N LYS A 2 -4.28 5.69 18.70
CA LYS A 2 -4.70 4.76 17.61
C LYS A 2 -5.00 5.42 16.25
N HIS A 3 -5.66 6.58 16.26
CA HIS A 3 -5.98 7.30 15.03
C HIS A 3 -4.75 7.85 14.31
N PHE A 4 -3.73 8.28 15.06
CA PHE A 4 -2.51 8.83 14.47
C PHE A 4 -1.68 7.75 13.77
N GLY A 5 -1.61 6.54 14.36
CA GLY A 5 -0.96 5.38 13.74
C GLY A 5 -1.66 4.92 12.45
N ARG A 6 -3.00 4.93 12.40
CA ARG A 6 -3.75 4.65 11.16
C ARG A 6 -3.57 5.73 10.10
N LEU A 7 -3.53 7.00 10.49
CA LEU A 7 -3.26 8.13 9.59
C LEU A 7 -1.86 8.00 8.97
N LEU A 8 -0.84 7.68 9.77
CA LEU A 8 0.52 7.47 9.28
C LEU A 8 0.60 6.27 8.31
N LEU A 9 -0.08 5.17 8.63
CA LEU A 9 -0.19 4.02 7.72
C LEU A 9 -0.83 4.40 6.38
N LEU A 10 -1.90 5.20 6.40
CA LEU A 10 -2.55 5.68 5.19
C LEU A 10 -1.64 6.58 4.36
N VAL A 11 -0.89 7.48 4.99
CA VAL A 11 0.07 8.34 4.29
C VAL A 11 1.17 7.50 3.65
N ILE A 12 1.73 6.52 4.38
CA ILE A 12 2.75 5.61 3.84
C ILE A 12 2.17 4.78 2.68
N ALA A 13 0.95 4.24 2.82
CA ALA A 13 0.29 3.48 1.77
C ALA A 13 0.08 4.33 0.51
N MET A 14 -0.33 5.58 0.67
CA MET A 14 -0.53 6.51 -0.43
C MET A 14 0.77 6.85 -1.15
N VAL A 15 1.85 7.13 -0.41
CA VAL A 15 3.16 7.44 -1.00
C VAL A 15 3.74 6.22 -1.73
N VAL A 16 3.69 5.04 -1.10
CA VAL A 16 4.24 3.81 -1.68
C VAL A 16 3.41 3.35 -2.88
N GLY A 17 2.08 3.35 -2.78
CA GLY A 17 1.18 2.97 -3.87
C GLY A 17 1.24 3.97 -5.04
N GLY A 18 1.27 5.27 -4.74
CA GLY A 18 1.42 6.31 -5.75
C GLY A 18 2.78 6.27 -6.46
N GLY A 19 3.87 6.05 -5.72
CA GLY A 19 5.22 5.90 -6.29
C GLY A 19 5.36 4.65 -7.16
N LEU A 20 4.85 3.51 -6.67
CA LEU A 20 4.80 2.27 -7.46
C LEU A 20 3.94 2.45 -8.72
N GLY A 21 2.81 3.13 -8.62
CA GLY A 21 1.95 3.41 -9.76
C GLY A 21 2.66 4.29 -10.79
N TYR A 22 3.33 5.36 -10.35
CA TYR A 22 4.09 6.24 -11.24
C TYR A 22 5.23 5.51 -11.98
N MET A 23 5.91 4.55 -11.32
CA MET A 23 6.98 3.77 -11.97
C MET A 23 6.47 2.63 -12.85
N LEU A 24 5.41 1.92 -12.45
CA LEU A 24 4.96 0.70 -13.14
C LEU A 24 3.87 0.93 -14.19
N LEU A 25 3.07 1.99 -14.08
CA LEU A 25 1.97 2.29 -15.03
C LEU A 25 2.24 3.28 -16.17
N PRO A 26 3.45 3.86 -16.43
CA PRO A 26 3.58 4.90 -17.46
C PRO A 26 3.29 4.39 -18.88
N ASP A 27 3.53 3.10 -19.15
CA ASP A 27 3.30 2.48 -20.47
C ASP A 27 2.04 1.59 -20.52
N PHE A 28 1.29 1.46 -19.41
CA PHE A 28 0.10 0.60 -19.30
C PHE A 28 0.28 -0.83 -19.85
N GLU A 29 1.49 -1.39 -19.77
CA GLU A 29 1.72 -2.77 -20.18
C GLU A 29 0.96 -3.74 -19.27
N PRO A 30 0.19 -4.70 -19.82
CA PRO A 30 -0.62 -5.64 -19.04
C PRO A 30 0.20 -6.42 -18.01
N LEU A 31 1.45 -6.76 -18.34
CA LEU A 31 2.40 -7.43 -17.45
C LEU A 31 2.77 -6.55 -16.25
N LYS A 32 3.13 -5.28 -16.48
CA LYS A 32 3.44 -4.33 -15.41
C LYS A 32 2.21 -4.04 -14.55
N MET A 33 1.02 -4.00 -15.16
CA MET A 33 -0.26 -3.88 -14.46
C MET A 33 -0.52 -5.07 -13.52
N GLY A 34 -0.25 -6.30 -13.99
CA GLY A 34 -0.35 -7.51 -13.18
C GLY A 34 0.61 -7.49 -11.99
N VAL A 35 1.87 -7.11 -12.22
CA VAL A 35 2.88 -6.97 -11.15
C VAL A 35 2.46 -5.90 -10.14
N PHE A 36 1.94 -4.76 -10.61
CA PHE A 36 1.43 -3.70 -9.75
C PHE A 36 0.24 -4.17 -8.90
N GLY A 37 -0.69 -4.93 -9.48
CA GLY A 37 -1.83 -5.50 -8.75
C GLY A 37 -1.38 -6.46 -7.65
N ILE A 38 -0.43 -7.36 -7.94
CA ILE A 38 0.13 -8.29 -6.95
C ILE A 38 0.88 -7.53 -5.85
N ALA A 39 1.67 -6.52 -6.21
CA ALA A 39 2.36 -5.67 -5.25
C ALA A 39 1.37 -4.92 -4.33
N CYS A 40 0.27 -4.41 -4.87
CA CYS A 40 -0.79 -3.77 -4.09
C CYS A 40 -1.48 -4.74 -3.12
N LEU A 41 -1.74 -5.98 -3.53
CA LEU A 41 -2.33 -7.00 -2.67
C LEU A 41 -1.41 -7.35 -1.49
N MET A 42 -0.12 -7.59 -1.77
CA MET A 42 0.90 -7.85 -0.75
C MET A 42 1.03 -6.68 0.23
N LEU A 43 1.09 -5.45 -0.29
CA LEU A 43 1.13 -4.25 0.54
C LEU A 43 -0.14 -4.14 1.40
N GLY A 44 -1.32 -4.41 0.84
CA GLY A 44 -2.60 -4.40 1.55
C GLY A 44 -2.60 -5.34 2.76
N GLU A 45 -2.08 -6.56 2.63
CA GLU A 45 -1.93 -7.49 3.75
C GLU A 45 -0.97 -6.98 4.82
N VAL A 46 0.16 -6.39 4.42
CA VAL A 46 1.13 -5.79 5.34
C VAL A 46 0.48 -4.64 6.12
N PHE A 47 -0.20 -3.71 5.43
CA PHE A 47 -0.93 -2.62 6.07
C PHE A 47 -2.02 -3.15 7.01
N TYR A 48 -2.74 -4.19 6.63
CA TYR A 48 -3.76 -4.84 7.46
C TYR A 48 -3.16 -5.46 8.73
N GLN A 49 -2.02 -6.15 8.62
CA GLN A 49 -1.35 -6.69 9.81
C GLN A 49 -0.85 -5.59 10.75
N ILE A 50 -0.32 -4.49 10.21
CA ILE A 50 0.14 -3.37 11.05
C ILE A 50 -1.04 -2.65 11.69
N ASP A 51 -2.13 -2.38 10.97
CA ASP A 51 -3.37 -1.82 11.53
C ASP A 51 -3.90 -2.71 12.65
N LYS A 52 -3.98 -4.02 12.42
CA LYS A 52 -4.39 -4.99 13.45
C LYS A 52 -3.51 -4.96 14.68
N ARG A 53 -2.18 -4.81 14.54
CA ARG A 53 -1.25 -4.65 15.68
C ARG A 53 -1.47 -3.33 16.43
N ILE A 54 -1.70 -2.24 15.71
CA ILE A 54 -1.99 -0.91 16.30
C ILE A 54 -3.35 -0.92 17.01
N SER A 55 -4.33 -1.64 16.47
CA SER A 55 -5.70 -1.71 16.99
C SER A 55 -5.82 -2.65 18.20
N LYS A 56 -4.94 -3.66 18.32
CA LYS A 56 -4.91 -4.59 19.46
C LYS A 56 -4.12 -4.08 20.68
N LYS A 57 -3.28 -3.06 20.49
CA LYS A 57 -2.57 -2.34 21.57
C LYS A 57 -3.44 -1.24 22.17
#